data_AF-A0A1G5EQI8-F1
#
_entry.id   AF-A0A1G5EQI8-F1
#
_cell.length_a   1.000
_cell.length_b   1.000
_cell.length_c   1.000
_cell.angle_alpha   90.00
_cell.angle_beta   90.00
_cell.angle_gamma   90.00
#
_symmetry.space_group_name_H-M   'P 1'
#
loop_
_entity.id
_entity.type
_entity.pdbx_description
1 polymer ?
#
loop_
_entity_poly.entity_id
_entity_poly.type
_entity_poly.pdbx_seq_one_letter_code
_entity_poly.pdbx_strand_id
1 'polypeptide(L)'
;MAGDWGCRLGVILGALVALALPAAAAACERVQHDGQGYVLCEVEAAQEPALRLWMDGSDGVPLRNFNNVRRMLDEGEALGFAMNAGMFHPGFRPVGLLVIDGQELSPIVTGGSRDNFGMLPNGVFCTGGDRPFQVVESRSFAATRPDCRLATQSGPMLVIEGELHPRFLPDSTSRYIRNGVGVSPDGQTAWFAISDRPVTFHEFGRFFRDGLGVREALYFDGSISRLYAPSVGRADFGRSMGPIIGLVGQGG
;
A
#
# COMPACT_ATOMS: atom_id res chain seq x y z
N MET A 1 -81.78 9.22 -4.52
CA MET A 1 -80.88 8.42 -3.68
C MET A 1 -79.49 8.50 -4.29
N ALA A 2 -78.49 8.74 -3.46
CA ALA A 2 -77.14 9.15 -3.80
C ALA A 2 -76.21 7.97 -4.17
N GLY A 3 -74.99 8.29 -4.65
CA GLY A 3 -73.88 7.36 -4.87
C GLY A 3 -73.41 7.37 -6.33
N ASP A 4 -72.55 8.26 -6.82
CA ASP A 4 -71.18 8.62 -6.43
C ASP A 4 -70.10 7.53 -6.68
N TRP A 5 -69.28 7.75 -7.72
CA TRP A 5 -67.80 7.60 -7.84
C TRP A 5 -67.21 6.17 -7.70
N GLY A 6 -66.15 5.76 -8.40
CA GLY A 6 -65.20 6.49 -9.22
C GLY A 6 -64.18 5.55 -9.87
N CYS A 7 -63.55 6.09 -10.90
CA CYS A 7 -62.34 5.62 -11.56
C CYS A 7 -61.15 5.61 -10.58
N ARG A 8 -60.28 4.59 -10.65
CA ARG A 8 -58.82 4.74 -10.93
C ARG A 8 -58.05 3.44 -10.64
N LEU A 9 -57.46 2.87 -11.70
CA LEU A 9 -56.30 1.97 -11.60
C LEU A 9 -55.14 2.76 -10.96
N GLY A 10 -54.67 2.31 -9.80
CA GLY A 10 -53.41 2.76 -9.21
C GLY A 10 -52.26 1.87 -9.68
N VAL A 11 -51.46 2.34 -10.63
CA VAL A 11 -50.13 1.78 -10.91
C VAL A 11 -49.17 2.36 -9.88
N ILE A 12 -48.76 1.54 -8.91
CA ILE A 12 -47.71 1.91 -7.96
C ILE A 12 -46.37 1.71 -8.66
N LEU A 13 -45.78 2.82 -9.12
CA LEU A 13 -44.41 2.86 -9.62
C LEU A 13 -43.48 2.84 -8.38
N GLY A 14 -42.95 1.67 -8.04
CA GLY A 14 -41.94 1.54 -6.99
C GLY A 14 -40.61 2.14 -7.47
N ALA A 15 -40.25 3.31 -6.95
CA ALA A 15 -38.93 3.89 -7.18
C ALA A 15 -37.89 3.10 -6.37
N LEU A 16 -37.13 2.25 -7.07
CA LEU A 16 -35.91 1.64 -6.55
C LEU A 16 -34.84 2.73 -6.39
N VAL A 17 -34.74 3.29 -5.18
CA VAL A 17 -33.59 4.11 -4.79
C VAL A 17 -32.43 3.15 -4.57
N ALA A 18 -31.60 2.98 -5.60
CA ALA A 18 -30.29 2.36 -5.45
C ALA A 18 -29.45 3.29 -4.56
N LEU A 19 -29.26 2.90 -3.30
CA LEU A 19 -28.27 3.53 -2.41
C LEU A 19 -26.89 3.27 -3.02
N ALA A 20 -26.38 4.24 -3.78
CA ALA A 20 -24.98 4.27 -4.16
C ALA A 20 -24.16 4.44 -2.88
N LEU A 21 -23.60 3.34 -2.37
CA LEU A 21 -22.58 3.41 -1.33
C LEU A 21 -21.45 4.29 -1.88
N PRO A 22 -21.05 5.36 -1.18
CA PRO A 22 -19.90 6.15 -1.62
C PRO A 22 -18.72 5.20 -1.75
N ALA A 23 -18.02 5.28 -2.89
CA ALA A 23 -16.77 4.55 -3.09
C ALA A 23 -15.86 4.89 -1.91
N ALA A 24 -15.65 3.93 -1.01
CA ALA A 24 -14.91 4.16 0.22
C ALA A 24 -13.48 4.55 -0.18
N ALA A 25 -13.04 5.75 0.21
CA ALA A 25 -11.62 6.06 0.25
C ALA A 25 -10.94 5.08 1.21
N ALA A 26 -9.63 4.82 1.02
CA ALA A 26 -8.86 4.02 1.97
C ALA A 26 -9.12 4.52 3.40
N ALA A 27 -9.51 3.60 4.29
CA ALA A 27 -9.64 3.90 5.70
C ALA A 27 -8.23 3.97 6.28
N CYS A 28 -7.68 5.18 6.37
CA CYS A 28 -6.51 5.42 7.19
C CYS A 28 -6.95 5.74 8.61
N GLU A 29 -6.32 5.11 9.59
CA GLU A 29 -6.56 5.36 11.01
C GLU A 29 -5.26 5.39 11.80
N ARG A 30 -5.33 5.92 13.03
CA ARG A 30 -4.23 5.90 13.99
C ARG A 30 -4.42 4.72 14.92
N VAL A 31 -3.40 3.87 15.01
CA VAL A 31 -3.40 2.68 15.86
C VAL A 31 -2.22 2.69 16.81
N GLN A 32 -2.33 1.92 17.89
CA GLN A 32 -1.28 1.76 18.89
C GLN A 32 -0.99 0.27 19.08
N HIS A 33 0.28 -0.07 19.17
CA HIS A 33 0.73 -1.43 19.50
C HIS A 33 2.03 -1.35 20.29
N ASP A 34 2.11 -2.08 21.40
CA ASP A 34 3.28 -2.10 22.27
C ASP A 34 3.81 -0.71 22.70
N GLY A 35 2.91 0.24 22.91
CA GLY A 35 3.25 1.63 23.28
C GLY A 35 3.77 2.50 22.13
N GLN A 36 3.72 2.00 20.90
CA GLN A 36 4.14 2.70 19.68
C GLN A 36 2.93 3.04 18.80
N GLY A 37 2.93 4.27 18.27
CA GLY A 37 1.87 4.78 17.40
C GLY A 37 2.18 4.57 15.92
N TYR A 38 1.14 4.23 15.16
CA TYR A 38 1.21 4.00 13.73
C TYR A 38 0.02 4.65 13.02
N VAL A 39 0.20 4.99 11.75
CA VAL A 39 -0.91 5.19 10.82
C VAL A 39 -1.02 3.95 9.96
N LEU A 40 -2.22 3.40 9.88
CA LEU A 40 -2.58 2.21 9.11
C LEU A 40 -3.59 2.61 8.05
N CYS A 41 -3.29 2.36 6.78
CA CYS A 41 -4.21 2.57 5.65
C CYS A 41 -4.58 1.22 5.06
N GLU A 42 -5.86 0.88 5.16
CA GLU A 42 -6.42 -0.37 4.65
C GLU A 42 -6.89 -0.24 3.20
N VAL A 43 -6.62 -1.26 2.40
CA VAL A 43 -7.09 -1.40 1.02
C VAL A 43 -7.69 -2.79 0.84
N GLU A 44 -8.97 -2.83 0.49
CA GLU A 44 -9.69 -4.06 0.18
C GLU A 44 -9.55 -4.44 -1.30
N ALA A 45 -9.75 -5.72 -1.62
CA ALA A 45 -9.60 -6.25 -2.98
C ALA A 45 -10.46 -5.51 -4.01
N ALA A 46 -11.65 -5.04 -3.61
CA ALA A 46 -12.53 -4.26 -4.49
C ALA A 46 -11.96 -2.88 -4.86
N GLN A 47 -11.03 -2.35 -4.05
CA GLN A 47 -10.33 -1.09 -4.27
C GLN A 47 -9.01 -1.29 -5.03
N GLU A 48 -8.56 -2.54 -5.22
CA GLU A 48 -7.31 -2.88 -5.89
C GLU A 48 -7.14 -2.13 -7.23
N PRO A 49 -8.14 -2.04 -8.13
CA PRO A 49 -7.97 -1.36 -9.41
C PRO A 49 -7.67 0.14 -9.29
N ALA A 50 -8.00 0.75 -8.14
CA ALA A 50 -7.71 2.15 -7.85
C ALA A 50 -6.37 2.35 -7.11
N LEU A 51 -5.71 1.27 -6.70
CA LEU A 51 -4.34 1.30 -6.20
C LEU A 51 -3.40 1.51 -7.38
N ARG A 52 -2.51 2.49 -7.25
CA ARG A 52 -1.56 2.86 -8.30
C ARG A 52 -0.14 2.93 -7.74
N LEU A 53 0.82 2.63 -8.62
CA LEU A 53 2.25 2.74 -8.35
C LEU A 53 2.85 3.71 -9.38
N TRP A 54 3.57 4.70 -8.89
CA TRP A 54 4.20 5.73 -9.71
C TRP A 54 5.71 5.77 -9.47
N MET A 55 6.44 6.21 -10.49
CA MET A 55 7.87 6.49 -10.39
C MET A 55 8.18 7.78 -11.15
N ASP A 56 7.84 7.77 -12.44
CA ASP A 56 8.08 8.88 -13.37
C ASP A 56 6.77 9.52 -13.81
N GLY A 57 6.85 10.79 -14.20
CA GLY A 57 5.78 11.51 -14.87
C GLY A 57 5.61 11.06 -16.32
N SER A 58 4.58 11.58 -16.98
CA SER A 58 4.34 11.35 -18.41
C SER A 58 5.47 11.87 -19.32
N ASP A 59 6.32 12.76 -18.78
CA ASP A 59 7.52 13.30 -19.41
C ASP A 59 8.78 12.45 -19.17
N GLY A 60 8.66 11.31 -18.46
CA GLY A 60 9.78 10.44 -18.09
C GLY A 60 10.66 11.01 -16.97
N VAL A 61 10.21 12.05 -16.27
CA VAL A 61 10.96 12.66 -15.16
C VAL A 61 10.47 12.10 -13.82
N PRO A 62 11.37 11.72 -12.89
CA PRO A 62 10.96 11.20 -11.59
C PRO A 62 10.07 12.17 -10.80
N LEU A 63 8.97 11.65 -10.24
CA LEU A 63 7.96 12.45 -9.54
C LEU A 63 8.41 12.98 -8.20
N ARG A 64 9.20 12.20 -7.45
CA ARG A 64 9.89 12.61 -6.22
C ARG A 64 9.01 12.93 -4.99
N ASN A 65 7.76 13.32 -5.14
CA ASN A 65 6.91 13.74 -4.03
C ASN A 65 5.41 13.63 -4.36
N PHE A 66 4.59 13.62 -3.31
CA PHE A 66 3.13 13.49 -3.41
C PHE A 66 2.46 14.67 -4.13
N ASN A 67 3.02 15.89 -4.09
CA ASN A 67 2.43 17.01 -4.81
C ASN A 67 2.55 16.84 -6.33
N ASN A 68 3.64 16.25 -6.81
CA ASN A 68 3.81 15.94 -8.22
C ASN A 68 2.85 14.82 -8.65
N VAL A 69 2.68 13.76 -7.82
CA VAL A 69 1.67 12.71 -8.06
C VAL A 69 0.27 13.32 -8.16
N ARG A 70 -0.12 14.16 -7.20
CA ARG A 70 -1.45 14.80 -7.18
C ARG A 70 -1.74 15.67 -8.41
N ARG A 71 -0.72 16.25 -9.03
CA ARG A 71 -0.88 17.05 -10.27
C ARG A 71 -1.07 16.19 -11.53
N MET A 72 -0.81 14.90 -11.44
CA MET A 72 -1.00 13.96 -12.55
C MET A 72 -2.34 13.20 -12.48
N LEU A 73 -3.07 13.31 -11.36
CA LEU A 73 -4.37 12.68 -11.23
C LEU A 73 -5.37 13.35 -12.16
N ASP A 74 -6.35 12.58 -12.63
CA ASP A 74 -7.39 13.10 -13.52
C ASP A 74 -8.30 14.10 -12.79
N GLU A 75 -9.08 14.87 -13.55
CA GLU A 75 -10.06 15.78 -12.98
C GLU A 75 -11.07 15.01 -12.11
N GLY A 76 -11.27 15.46 -10.88
CA GLY A 76 -12.14 14.77 -9.91
C GLY A 76 -11.47 13.60 -9.18
N GLU A 77 -10.20 13.29 -9.45
CA GLU A 77 -9.44 12.29 -8.67
C GLU A 77 -8.64 12.94 -7.52
N ALA A 78 -8.48 12.19 -6.43
CA ALA A 78 -7.65 12.57 -5.30
C ALA A 78 -6.95 11.36 -4.67
N LEU A 79 -5.81 11.59 -4.01
CA LEU A 79 -5.15 10.55 -3.22
C LEU A 79 -5.90 10.35 -1.90
N GLY A 80 -6.41 9.13 -1.68
CA GLY A 80 -6.88 8.68 -0.36
C GLY A 80 -5.70 8.49 0.60
N PHE A 81 -4.64 7.85 0.11
CA PHE A 81 -3.31 7.92 0.73
C PHE A 81 -2.20 7.70 -0.31
N ALA A 82 -0.97 8.05 0.05
CA ALA A 82 0.23 7.62 -0.68
C ALA A 82 1.45 7.57 0.24
N MET A 83 2.35 6.62 0.01
CA MET A 83 3.64 6.52 0.68
C MET A 83 4.74 6.12 -0.30
N ASN A 84 6.01 6.34 0.05
CA ASN A 84 7.12 5.76 -0.69
C ASN A 84 7.04 4.22 -0.66
N ALA A 85 7.35 3.57 -1.77
CA ALA A 85 7.35 2.13 -1.94
C ALA A 85 8.78 1.58 -1.88
N GLY A 86 9.16 0.69 -2.82
CA GLY A 86 10.47 0.04 -2.81
C GLY A 86 11.67 0.98 -2.83
N MET A 87 12.81 0.48 -2.33
CA MET A 87 14.07 1.21 -2.26
C MET A 87 14.58 1.63 -3.66
N PHE A 88 15.32 2.73 -3.71
CA PHE A 88 15.81 3.33 -4.95
C PHE A 88 17.27 3.78 -4.87
N HIS A 89 17.94 3.84 -6.03
CA HIS A 89 19.29 4.36 -6.20
C HIS A 89 19.33 5.89 -6.32
N PRO A 90 20.50 6.53 -6.17
CA PRO A 90 20.67 7.91 -6.64
C PRO A 90 20.14 8.06 -8.08
N GLY A 91 19.26 9.04 -8.29
CA GLY A 91 18.52 9.19 -9.55
C GLY A 91 17.12 8.60 -9.56
N PHE A 92 16.61 8.08 -8.43
CA PHE A 92 15.22 7.64 -8.22
C PHE A 92 14.80 6.34 -8.95
N ARG A 93 15.76 5.65 -9.57
CA ARG A 93 15.52 4.32 -10.16
C ARG A 93 15.37 3.26 -9.07
N PRO A 94 14.45 2.28 -9.22
CA PRO A 94 14.26 1.21 -8.24
C PRO A 94 15.54 0.37 -8.11
N VAL A 95 15.78 -0.16 -6.91
CA VAL A 95 16.89 -1.11 -6.66
C VAL A 95 16.57 -2.50 -7.20
N GLY A 96 15.31 -2.92 -7.15
CA GLY A 96 14.86 -4.25 -7.57
C GLY A 96 13.67 -4.21 -8.51
N LEU A 97 12.88 -5.29 -8.48
CA LEU A 97 11.70 -5.45 -9.33
C LEU A 97 10.77 -4.22 -9.21
N LEU A 98 10.38 -3.70 -10.37
CA LEU A 98 9.30 -2.72 -10.47
C LEU A 98 8.41 -3.10 -11.64
N VAL A 99 7.12 -3.31 -11.37
CA VAL A 99 6.08 -3.53 -12.37
C VAL A 99 5.01 -2.46 -12.18
N ILE A 100 4.69 -1.72 -13.24
CA ILE A 100 3.63 -0.71 -13.26
C ILE A 100 2.68 -1.07 -14.40
N ASP A 101 1.40 -1.25 -14.08
CA ASP A 101 0.33 -1.63 -15.00
C ASP A 101 0.69 -2.81 -15.92
N GLY A 102 1.29 -3.85 -15.33
CA GLY A 102 1.71 -5.09 -16.00
C GLY A 102 3.04 -4.97 -16.76
N GLN A 103 3.65 -3.79 -16.82
CA GLN A 103 4.95 -3.59 -17.47
C GLN A 103 6.11 -3.67 -16.47
N GLU A 104 7.01 -4.64 -16.67
CA GLU A 104 8.26 -4.72 -15.89
C GLU A 104 9.24 -3.63 -16.36
N LEU A 105 9.54 -2.69 -15.45
CA LEU A 105 10.46 -1.57 -15.68
C LEU A 105 11.85 -1.80 -15.09
N SER A 106 11.98 -2.75 -14.17
CA SER A 106 13.23 -3.12 -13.52
C SER A 106 13.16 -4.58 -13.08
N PRO A 107 14.23 -5.38 -13.24
CA PRO A 107 14.22 -6.81 -12.96
C PRO A 107 14.31 -7.12 -11.46
N ILE A 108 13.89 -8.33 -11.10
CA ILE A 108 14.03 -8.85 -9.73
C ILE A 108 15.50 -9.06 -9.33
N VAL A 109 15.82 -8.74 -8.08
CA VAL A 109 17.15 -8.93 -7.48
C VAL A 109 17.08 -9.93 -6.33
N THR A 110 17.72 -11.09 -6.47
CA THR A 110 17.68 -12.17 -5.46
C THR A 110 18.96 -12.27 -4.61
N GLY A 111 19.95 -11.44 -4.92
CA GLY A 111 21.23 -11.35 -4.22
C GLY A 111 21.10 -10.57 -2.90
N GLY A 112 21.84 -11.01 -1.88
CA GLY A 112 21.98 -10.26 -0.64
C GLY A 112 22.99 -9.12 -0.75
N SER A 113 22.87 -8.12 0.11
CA SER A 113 23.77 -6.98 0.24
C SER A 113 23.89 -6.57 1.72
N ARG A 114 24.71 -5.57 2.02
CA ARG A 114 24.90 -5.07 3.40
C ARG A 114 23.86 -4.03 3.83
N ASP A 115 23.08 -3.49 2.90
CA ASP A 115 22.01 -2.55 3.20
C ASP A 115 20.71 -3.29 3.57
N ASN A 116 19.65 -2.55 3.86
CA ASN A 116 18.35 -3.13 4.23
C ASN A 116 17.72 -3.90 3.06
N PHE A 117 17.89 -3.44 1.81
CA PHE A 117 17.31 -4.10 0.63
C PHE A 117 17.84 -5.53 0.52
N GLY A 118 19.15 -5.71 0.70
CA GLY A 118 19.79 -7.02 0.63
C GLY A 118 19.79 -7.82 1.93
N MET A 119 19.07 -7.37 2.96
CA MET A 119 18.84 -8.15 4.17
C MET A 119 17.85 -9.27 3.87
N LEU A 120 18.38 -10.44 3.52
CA LEU A 120 17.56 -11.60 3.18
C LEU A 120 16.92 -12.25 4.43
N PRO A 121 15.66 -12.74 4.32
CA PRO A 121 14.77 -12.65 3.15
C PRO A 121 14.27 -11.23 2.85
N ASN A 122 14.31 -10.85 1.56
CA ASN A 122 13.66 -9.65 1.04
C ASN A 122 12.48 -10.10 0.14
N GLY A 123 11.64 -9.17 -0.30
CA GLY A 123 10.38 -9.57 -0.91
C GLY A 123 9.80 -8.58 -1.90
N VAL A 124 8.71 -8.99 -2.52
CA VAL A 124 7.95 -8.25 -3.51
C VAL A 124 6.52 -8.12 -2.99
N PHE A 125 6.04 -6.89 -2.88
CA PHE A 125 4.60 -6.66 -2.82
C PHE A 125 4.07 -6.69 -4.26
N CYS A 126 3.10 -7.56 -4.53
CA CYS A 126 2.50 -7.78 -5.84
C CYS A 126 0.98 -7.73 -5.71
N THR A 127 0.32 -7.12 -6.69
CA THR A 127 -1.14 -6.90 -6.68
C THR A 127 -1.73 -6.98 -8.08
N GLY A 128 -3.01 -7.31 -8.16
CA GLY A 128 -3.77 -7.35 -9.41
C GLY A 128 -3.48 -8.57 -10.29
N GLY A 129 -3.04 -9.68 -9.67
CA GLY A 129 -2.94 -11.00 -10.30
C GLY A 129 -4.09 -11.90 -9.86
N ASP A 130 -3.89 -13.23 -9.94
CA ASP A 130 -4.86 -14.24 -9.45
C ASP A 130 -5.24 -14.04 -7.98
N ARG A 131 -4.28 -13.56 -7.18
CA ARG A 131 -4.52 -13.04 -5.83
C ARG A 131 -4.53 -11.52 -5.87
N PRO A 132 -5.55 -10.85 -5.27
CA PRO A 132 -5.59 -9.39 -5.27
C PRO A 132 -4.35 -8.78 -4.63
N PHE A 133 -3.93 -9.27 -3.47
CA PHE A 133 -2.70 -8.83 -2.81
C PHE A 133 -1.84 -10.01 -2.35
N GLN A 134 -0.54 -9.87 -2.53
CA GLN A 134 0.43 -10.81 -1.98
C GLN A 134 1.77 -10.14 -1.67
N VAL A 135 2.43 -10.62 -0.61
CA VAL A 135 3.84 -10.38 -0.35
C VAL A 135 4.56 -11.70 -0.56
N VAL A 136 5.58 -11.72 -1.41
CA VAL A 136 6.29 -12.94 -1.82
C VAL A 136 7.78 -12.75 -1.62
N GLU A 137 8.46 -13.72 -1.02
CA GLU A 137 9.92 -13.73 -0.91
C GLU A 137 10.57 -13.70 -2.30
N SER A 138 11.66 -12.94 -2.48
CA SER A 138 12.17 -12.61 -3.81
C SER A 138 12.67 -13.80 -4.62
N ARG A 139 13.30 -14.81 -4.00
CA ARG A 139 13.73 -16.02 -4.72
C ARG A 139 12.54 -16.88 -5.14
N SER A 140 11.53 -16.94 -4.28
CA SER A 140 10.25 -17.60 -4.56
C SER A 140 9.54 -16.90 -5.71
N PHE A 141 9.47 -15.56 -5.70
CA PHE A 141 8.94 -14.76 -6.80
C PHE A 141 9.73 -15.00 -8.10
N ALA A 142 11.07 -15.05 -8.02
CA ALA A 142 11.90 -15.32 -9.20
C ALA A 142 11.66 -16.71 -9.80
N ALA A 143 11.29 -17.68 -8.97
CA ALA A 143 10.98 -19.05 -9.39
C ALA A 143 9.56 -19.21 -9.94
N THR A 144 8.55 -18.59 -9.30
CA THR A 144 7.13 -18.77 -9.67
C THR A 144 6.62 -17.74 -10.64
N ARG A 145 7.19 -16.52 -10.65
CA ARG A 145 6.85 -15.40 -11.54
C ARG A 145 5.33 -15.17 -11.65
N PRO A 146 4.65 -14.90 -10.52
CA PRO A 146 3.22 -14.63 -10.56
C PRO A 146 2.94 -13.37 -11.38
N ASP A 147 1.81 -13.34 -12.07
CA ASP A 147 1.36 -12.14 -12.77
C ASP A 147 0.99 -11.05 -11.76
N CYS A 148 1.46 -9.83 -12.01
CA CYS A 148 1.23 -8.67 -11.17
C CYS A 148 0.88 -7.48 -12.06
N ARG A 149 -0.24 -6.79 -11.76
CA ARG A 149 -0.50 -5.47 -12.33
C ARG A 149 0.49 -4.45 -11.75
N LEU A 150 0.69 -4.47 -10.44
CA LEU A 150 1.73 -3.68 -9.79
C LEU A 150 2.65 -4.59 -8.99
N ALA A 151 3.95 -4.33 -9.04
CA ALA A 151 4.91 -4.98 -8.17
C ALA A 151 6.02 -4.01 -7.75
N THR A 152 6.40 -4.06 -6.49
CA THR A 152 7.54 -3.31 -5.97
C THR A 152 8.36 -4.20 -5.03
N GLN A 153 9.63 -4.38 -5.38
CA GLN A 153 10.56 -5.12 -4.55
C GLN A 153 11.18 -4.20 -3.50
N SER A 154 11.32 -4.72 -2.29
CA SER A 154 12.12 -4.08 -1.27
C SER A 154 12.64 -5.08 -0.24
N GLY A 155 13.26 -4.59 0.83
CA GLY A 155 13.75 -5.44 1.91
C GLY A 155 14.10 -4.66 3.16
N PRO A 156 14.07 -5.33 4.33
CA PRO A 156 13.79 -6.76 4.54
C PRO A 156 12.29 -7.13 4.48
N MET A 157 11.94 -8.41 4.33
CA MET A 157 10.61 -8.86 4.76
C MET A 157 10.51 -8.67 6.28
N LEU A 158 9.34 -8.22 6.76
CA LEU A 158 9.09 -7.98 8.18
C LEU A 158 8.60 -9.26 8.87
N VAL A 159 7.70 -9.96 8.20
CA VAL A 159 7.11 -11.23 8.63
C VAL A 159 7.17 -12.21 7.45
N ILE A 160 7.58 -13.44 7.73
CA ILE A 160 7.73 -14.53 6.78
C ILE A 160 7.06 -15.76 7.38
N GLU A 161 6.03 -16.30 6.74
CA GLU A 161 5.27 -17.45 7.22
C GLU A 161 4.75 -17.31 8.67
N GLY A 162 4.47 -16.08 9.09
CA GLY A 162 4.04 -15.75 10.45
C GLY A 162 5.17 -15.58 11.48
N GLU A 163 6.43 -15.69 11.06
CA GLU A 163 7.60 -15.45 11.92
C GLU A 163 8.26 -14.12 11.61
N LEU A 164 8.87 -13.48 12.61
CA LEU A 164 9.67 -12.28 12.36
C LEU A 164 10.93 -12.62 11.60
N HIS A 165 11.40 -11.66 10.80
CA HIS A 165 12.67 -11.80 10.11
C HIS A 165 13.81 -12.16 11.09
N PRO A 166 14.62 -13.22 10.82
CA PRO A 166 15.54 -13.80 11.80
C PRO A 166 16.69 -12.87 12.21
N ARG A 167 16.96 -11.83 11.43
CA ARG A 167 17.97 -10.80 11.73
C ARG A 167 17.46 -9.66 12.62
N PHE A 168 16.18 -9.65 13.01
CA PHE A 168 15.64 -8.59 13.86
C PHE A 168 15.99 -8.82 15.31
N LEU A 169 16.83 -7.92 15.86
CA LEU A 169 17.24 -7.97 17.25
C LEU A 169 16.20 -7.23 18.13
N PRO A 170 15.68 -7.86 19.20
CA PRO A 170 14.76 -7.21 20.13
C PRO A 170 15.35 -5.95 20.79
N ASP A 171 16.66 -5.93 21.00
CA ASP A 171 17.44 -4.87 21.64
C ASP A 171 18.17 -3.96 20.63
N SER A 172 17.77 -3.99 19.35
CA SER A 172 18.39 -3.16 18.31
C SER A 172 18.37 -1.66 18.67
N THR A 173 19.49 -0.98 18.44
CA THR A 173 19.58 0.48 18.57
C THR A 173 19.19 1.21 17.27
N SER A 174 18.97 0.49 16.16
CA SER A 174 18.60 1.05 14.86
C SER A 174 17.14 1.46 14.84
N ARG A 175 16.88 2.76 15.07
CA ARG A 175 15.52 3.33 15.12
C ARG A 175 15.31 4.34 14.01
N TYR A 176 14.25 4.14 13.24
CA TYR A 176 13.84 5.03 12.14
C TYR A 176 12.32 5.11 12.07
N ILE A 177 11.79 6.16 11.45
CA ILE A 177 10.43 6.07 10.91
C ILE A 177 10.44 4.96 9.87
N ARG A 178 9.48 4.06 9.93
CA ARG A 178 9.42 2.88 9.07
C ARG A 178 8.06 2.79 8.43
N ASN A 179 8.03 2.48 7.13
CA ASN A 179 6.81 2.13 6.43
C ASN A 179 6.92 0.76 5.75
N GLY A 180 5.77 0.14 5.49
CA GLY A 180 5.69 -1.19 4.92
C GLY A 180 4.27 -1.61 4.62
N VAL A 181 4.12 -2.81 4.11
CA VAL A 181 2.83 -3.40 3.73
C VAL A 181 2.72 -4.82 4.27
N GLY A 182 1.55 -5.17 4.79
CA GLY A 182 1.18 -6.54 5.17
C GLY A 182 -0.08 -6.96 4.42
N VAL A 183 -0.25 -8.25 4.18
CA VAL A 183 -1.42 -8.78 3.47
C VAL A 183 -2.17 -9.81 4.31
N SER A 184 -3.48 -9.84 4.18
CA SER A 184 -4.32 -10.84 4.83
C SER A 184 -4.01 -12.24 4.31
N PRO A 185 -4.20 -13.31 5.11
CA PRO A 185 -3.91 -14.69 4.67
C PRO A 185 -4.67 -15.12 3.40
N ASP A 186 -5.88 -14.59 3.20
CA ASP A 186 -6.71 -14.81 2.01
C ASP A 186 -6.35 -13.91 0.83
N GLY A 187 -5.48 -12.91 1.02
CA GLY A 187 -5.04 -11.96 -0.01
C GLY A 187 -6.08 -10.89 -0.36
N GLN A 188 -7.15 -10.77 0.43
CA GLN A 188 -8.25 -9.84 0.18
C GLN A 188 -8.00 -8.42 0.70
N THR A 189 -7.09 -8.26 1.66
CA THR A 189 -6.82 -6.97 2.30
C THR A 189 -5.31 -6.70 2.34
N ALA A 190 -4.92 -5.48 2.01
CA ALA A 190 -3.56 -4.98 2.18
C ALA A 190 -3.54 -3.81 3.19
N TRP A 191 -2.64 -3.90 4.15
CA TRP A 191 -2.43 -2.88 5.17
C TRP A 191 -1.12 -2.16 4.95
N PHE A 192 -1.20 -0.88 4.61
CA PHE A 192 -0.05 0.00 4.45
C PHE A 192 0.16 0.77 5.75
N ALA A 193 1.31 0.55 6.41
CA ALA A 193 1.58 1.15 7.70
C ALA A 193 2.80 2.06 7.67
N ILE A 194 2.78 3.08 8.52
CA ILE A 194 3.95 3.90 8.85
C ILE A 194 3.97 4.21 10.35
N SER A 195 5.15 4.17 10.97
CA SER A 195 5.29 4.57 12.38
C SER A 195 5.22 6.09 12.56
N ASP A 196 4.67 6.55 13.68
CA ASP A 196 4.67 7.98 14.04
C ASP A 196 6.00 8.45 14.62
N ARG A 197 6.73 7.52 15.26
CA ARG A 197 8.04 7.76 15.89
C ARG A 197 9.05 6.70 15.44
N PRO A 198 10.36 6.96 15.65
CA PRO A 198 11.38 5.98 15.30
C PRO A 198 11.22 4.66 16.07
N VAL A 199 11.14 3.56 15.34
CA VAL A 199 10.99 2.19 15.86
C VAL A 199 12.11 1.29 15.34
N THR A 200 12.38 0.19 16.04
CA THR A 200 13.25 -0.88 15.53
C THR A 200 12.53 -1.71 14.47
N PHE A 201 13.27 -2.50 13.69
CA PHE A 201 12.64 -3.49 12.82
C PHE A 201 11.85 -4.55 13.60
N HIS A 202 12.33 -4.94 14.78
CA HIS A 202 11.62 -5.88 15.65
C HIS A 202 10.27 -5.31 16.10
N GLU A 203 10.23 -4.06 16.60
CA GLU A 203 8.99 -3.38 16.99
C GLU A 203 8.02 -3.25 15.81
N PHE A 204 8.52 -2.85 14.63
CA PHE A 204 7.66 -2.70 13.45
C PHE A 204 7.15 -4.05 12.92
N GLY A 205 8.00 -5.08 12.91
CA GLY A 205 7.59 -6.43 12.53
C GLY A 205 6.55 -7.02 13.47
N ARG A 206 6.66 -6.80 14.79
CA ARG A 206 5.62 -7.22 15.75
C ARG A 206 4.29 -6.54 15.50
N PHE A 207 4.28 -5.26 15.12
CA PHE A 207 3.03 -4.61 14.77
C PHE A 207 2.29 -5.35 13.64
N PHE A 208 3.00 -5.78 12.59
CA PHE A 208 2.40 -6.62 11.55
C PHE A 208 2.01 -8.01 12.08
N ARG A 209 2.94 -8.75 12.68
CA ARG A 209 2.70 -10.15 13.09
C ARG A 209 1.68 -10.28 14.22
N ASP A 210 1.87 -9.53 15.30
CA ASP A 210 1.14 -9.66 16.56
C ASP A 210 -0.04 -8.67 16.61
N GLY A 211 0.11 -7.47 16.03
CA GLY A 211 -0.93 -6.46 15.99
C GLY A 211 -1.98 -6.70 14.90
N LEU A 212 -1.54 -6.99 13.67
CA LEU A 212 -2.43 -7.23 12.52
C LEU A 212 -2.69 -8.72 12.25
N GLY A 213 -1.90 -9.63 12.85
CA GLY A 213 -2.04 -11.07 12.60
C GLY A 213 -1.60 -11.52 11.20
N VAL A 214 -0.81 -10.69 10.48
CA VAL A 214 -0.41 -11.02 9.11
C VAL A 214 0.73 -12.05 9.10
N ARG A 215 0.73 -12.90 8.06
CA ARG A 215 1.76 -13.93 7.86
C ARG A 215 2.90 -13.48 6.96
N GLU A 216 2.61 -12.55 6.05
CA GLU A 216 3.58 -11.99 5.12
C GLU A 216 3.52 -10.47 5.19
N ALA A 217 4.67 -9.85 5.44
CA ALA A 217 4.79 -8.39 5.45
C ALA A 217 6.14 -7.96 4.91
N LEU A 218 6.16 -6.82 4.22
CA LEU A 218 7.32 -6.28 3.54
C LEU A 218 7.60 -4.87 4.02
N TYR A 219 8.87 -4.62 4.33
CA TYR A 219 9.36 -3.28 4.55
C TYR A 219 9.56 -2.53 3.24
N PHE A 220 9.21 -1.26 3.17
CA PHE A 220 9.44 -0.41 1.99
C PHE A 220 10.80 0.30 2.04
N ASP A 221 10.88 1.58 2.39
CA ASP A 221 12.17 2.31 2.42
C ASP A 221 12.34 3.04 3.76
N GLY A 222 13.58 3.02 4.28
CA GLY A 222 13.95 3.59 5.58
C GLY A 222 14.80 4.83 5.56
N SER A 223 15.44 5.13 4.44
CA SER A 223 16.20 6.38 4.35
C SER A 223 15.25 7.58 4.29
N ILE A 224 14.03 7.36 3.78
CA ILE A 224 12.93 8.30 3.67
C ILE A 224 11.62 7.51 3.79
N SER A 225 10.93 7.56 4.94
CA SER A 225 9.55 7.06 5.09
C SER A 225 8.59 8.24 5.26
N ARG A 226 7.58 8.35 4.39
CA ARG A 226 6.63 9.47 4.37
C ARG A 226 5.23 8.98 4.01
N LEU A 227 4.23 9.66 4.54
CA LEU A 227 2.83 9.42 4.24
C LEU A 227 2.09 10.72 3.88
N TYR A 228 1.26 10.63 2.85
CA TYR A 228 0.14 11.52 2.60
C TYR A 228 -1.15 10.76 2.90
N ALA A 229 -1.94 11.20 3.87
CA ALA A 229 -3.22 10.62 4.25
C ALA A 229 -4.13 11.72 4.84
N PRO A 230 -4.93 12.41 4.01
CA PRO A 230 -5.76 13.53 4.43
C PRO A 230 -6.82 13.17 5.47
N SER A 231 -7.36 11.95 5.42
CA SER A 231 -8.39 11.46 6.36
C SER A 231 -7.93 11.46 7.81
N VAL A 232 -6.62 11.32 8.05
CA VAL A 232 -6.01 11.44 9.38
C VAL A 232 -5.25 12.76 9.56
N GLY A 233 -5.35 13.69 8.62
CA GLY A 233 -4.66 14.98 8.67
C GLY A 233 -3.13 14.88 8.60
N ARG A 234 -2.58 13.85 7.94
CA ARG A 234 -1.13 13.66 7.79
C ARG A 234 -0.69 13.96 6.36
N ALA A 235 0.32 14.81 6.20
CA ALA A 235 0.91 15.14 4.91
C ALA A 235 2.41 15.44 5.10
N ASP A 236 3.22 14.39 5.06
CA ASP A 236 4.65 14.50 5.36
C ASP A 236 5.39 15.23 4.22
N PHE A 237 6.21 16.23 4.56
CA PHE A 237 7.15 16.90 3.65
C PHE A 237 8.58 16.38 3.88
N GLY A 238 9.48 16.57 2.92
CA GLY A 238 10.88 16.13 3.09
C GLY A 238 11.60 15.82 1.78
N ARG A 239 12.67 15.02 1.89
CA ARG A 239 13.53 14.60 0.78
C ARG A 239 12.73 13.89 -0.32
N SER A 240 13.23 14.01 -1.55
CA SER A 240 12.70 13.34 -2.73
C SER A 240 12.73 11.82 -2.59
N MET A 241 11.67 11.16 -3.06
CA MET A 241 11.45 9.71 -2.99
C MET A 241 11.53 9.08 -4.38
N GLY A 242 11.79 7.78 -4.45
CA GLY A 242 11.69 6.99 -5.67
C GLY A 242 10.25 6.55 -5.95
N PRO A 243 9.99 5.24 -6.11
CA PRO A 243 8.65 4.70 -6.28
C PRO A 243 7.68 5.16 -5.17
N ILE A 244 6.44 5.50 -5.57
CA ILE A 244 5.36 5.94 -4.68
C ILE A 244 4.14 5.06 -4.96
N ILE A 245 3.55 4.49 -3.92
CA ILE A 245 2.30 3.72 -4.02
C ILE A 245 1.19 4.43 -3.27
N GLY A 246 -0.04 4.37 -3.78
CA GLY A 246 -1.19 5.02 -3.14
C GLY A 246 -2.51 4.67 -3.77
N LEU A 247 -3.59 4.84 -3.00
CA LEU A 247 -4.95 4.61 -3.45
C LEU A 247 -5.55 5.93 -3.96
N VAL A 248 -6.07 5.89 -5.19
CA VAL A 248 -6.82 7.01 -5.78
C VAL A 248 -8.31 6.81 -5.51
N GLY A 249 -9.00 7.89 -5.16
CA GLY A 249 -10.45 7.94 -5.04
C GLY A 249 -11.00 9.19 -5.73
N GLN A 250 -12.31 9.39 -5.63
CA GLN A 250 -12.95 10.62 -6.10
C GLN A 250 -12.65 11.75 -5.10
N GLY A 251 -12.11 12.86 -5.60
CA GLY A 251 -11.97 14.11 -4.88
C GLY A 251 -13.33 14.83 -4.82
N GLY A 252 -13.76 15.18 -3.61
CA GLY A 252 -14.92 16.04 -3.39
C GLY A 252 -14.63 17.52 -3.57
#